data_AF-A0A524IF74-F1
#
_entry.id   AF-A0A524IF74-F1
#
_cell.length_a   1.000
_cell.length_b   1.000
_cell.length_c   1.000
_cell.angle_alpha   90.00
_cell.angle_beta   90.00
_cell.angle_gamma   90.00
#
_symmetry.space_group_name_H-M   'P 1'
#
loop_
_entity.id
_entity.type
_entity.pdbx_description
1 polymer ?
#
loop_
_entity_poly.entity_id
_entity_poly.type
_entity_poly.pdbx_seq_one_letter_code
_entity_poly.pdbx_strand_id
1 'polypeptide(L)'
;MPIVTTIQSEKTQVRLAGFGGQGIVLAGMVLGKAVSLFEGANAVMTQSYGPEARGGACSADVVLSPGRIDYPKVTSPDILV
;
A
#
# COMPACT_ATOMS: atom_id res chain seq x y z
N MET A 1 29.15 -2.25 -17.64
CA MET A 1 28.33 -2.18 -16.40
C MET A 1 28.01 -0.71 -16.15
N PRO A 2 26.72 -0.36 -16.20
CA PRO A 2 25.96 -0.21 -14.96
C PRO A 2 24.70 -1.08 -14.92
N ILE A 3 24.60 -1.79 -13.80
CA ILE A 3 23.43 -2.22 -13.01
C ILE A 3 22.08 -2.30 -13.75
N VAL A 4 21.63 -3.54 -13.88
CA VAL A 4 20.26 -3.99 -14.12
C VAL A 4 19.28 -3.24 -13.19
N THR A 5 18.44 -2.36 -13.71
CA THR A 5 17.28 -1.83 -12.95
C THR A 5 16.12 -1.47 -13.87
N THR A 6 15.56 -2.47 -14.54
CA THR A 6 14.15 -2.44 -14.94
C THR A 6 13.60 -3.86 -14.91
N ILE A 7 13.57 -4.45 -13.72
CA ILE A 7 12.59 -5.52 -13.50
C ILE A 7 11.29 -4.76 -13.26
N GLN A 8 10.50 -4.64 -14.32
CA GLN A 8 9.11 -4.20 -14.24
C GLN A 8 8.36 -5.32 -13.50
N SER A 9 8.57 -5.45 -12.18
CA SER A 9 7.72 -6.27 -11.34
C SER A 9 6.34 -5.66 -11.45
N GLU A 10 5.35 -6.46 -11.84
CA GLU A 10 3.91 -6.14 -11.79
C GLU A 10 3.49 -5.90 -10.33
N LYS A 11 4.00 -4.83 -9.73
CA LYS A 11 3.68 -4.39 -8.39
C LYS A 11 2.70 -3.24 -8.51
N THR A 12 1.59 -3.35 -7.80
CA THR A 12 0.56 -2.31 -7.78
C THR A 12 0.69 -1.55 -6.47
N GLN A 13 0.94 -0.26 -6.56
CA GLN A 13 1.06 0.64 -5.42
C GLN A 13 -0.21 1.46 -5.28
N VAL A 14 -0.92 1.28 -4.16
CA VAL A 14 -2.15 1.99 -3.85
C VAL A 14 -1.90 2.89 -2.65
N ARG A 15 -2.22 4.18 -2.77
CA ARG A 15 -2.24 5.12 -1.65
C ARG A 15 -3.67 5.56 -1.41
N LEU A 16 -4.15 5.29 -0.22
CA LEU A 16 -5.43 5.77 0.28
C LEU A 16 -5.14 6.94 1.21
N ALA A 17 -5.61 8.13 0.89
CA ALA A 17 -5.46 9.33 1.71
C ALA A 17 -6.83 9.76 2.24
N GLY A 18 -6.85 10.28 3.46
CA GLY A 18 -8.08 10.81 4.04
C GLY A 18 -7.88 11.30 5.46
N PHE A 19 -8.96 11.28 6.22
CA PHE A 19 -8.98 11.74 7.60
C PHE A 19 -9.28 10.59 8.57
N GLY A 20 -8.70 10.65 9.76
CA GLY A 20 -8.95 9.69 10.83
C GLY A 20 -10.44 9.56 11.13
N GLY A 21 -10.95 8.32 11.12
CA GLY A 21 -12.37 8.01 11.33
C GLY A 21 -13.16 7.62 10.07
N GLN A 22 -12.58 7.78 8.86
CA GLN A 22 -13.25 7.44 7.59
C GLN A 22 -13.03 5.98 7.14
N GLY A 23 -12.29 5.18 7.91
CA GLY A 23 -12.02 3.78 7.55
C GLY A 23 -10.92 3.59 6.50
N ILE A 24 -10.09 4.60 6.23
CA ILE A 24 -8.97 4.53 5.25
C ILE A 24 -8.03 3.35 5.52
N VAL A 25 -7.61 3.18 6.78
CA VAL A 25 -6.77 2.06 7.23
C VAL A 25 -7.48 0.72 7.05
N LEU A 26 -8.78 0.66 7.36
CA LEU A 26 -9.58 -0.54 7.21
C LEU A 26 -9.68 -0.95 5.74
N ALA A 27 -9.92 0.00 4.84
CA ALA A 27 -9.98 -0.22 3.40
C ALA A 27 -8.66 -0.82 2.89
N GLY A 28 -7.52 -0.25 3.29
CA GLY A 28 -6.20 -0.78 2.93
C GLY A 28 -5.96 -2.19 3.47
N MET A 29 -6.40 -2.47 4.70
CA MET A 29 -6.28 -3.80 5.30
C MET A 29 -7.15 -4.83 4.59
N VAL A 30 -8.38 -4.48 4.21
CA VAL A 30 -9.28 -5.37 3.48
C VAL A 30 -8.71 -5.67 2.09
N LEU A 31 -8.20 -4.66 1.38
CA LEU A 31 -7.53 -4.82 0.09
C LEU A 31 -6.32 -5.77 0.19
N GLY A 32 -5.40 -5.51 1.12
CA GLY A 32 -4.21 -6.34 1.28
C GLY A 32 -4.54 -7.78 1.66
N LYS A 33 -5.53 -7.98 2.55
CA LYS A 33 -6.01 -9.32 2.91
C LYS A 33 -6.68 -10.02 1.73
N ALA A 34 -7.49 -9.31 0.95
CA ALA A 34 -8.16 -9.91 -0.19
C ALA A 34 -7.14 -10.46 -1.20
N VAL A 35 -6.14 -9.66 -1.53
CA VAL A 35 -5.06 -10.06 -2.45
C VAL A 35 -4.22 -11.21 -1.87
N SER A 36 -3.87 -11.13 -0.58
CA SER A 36 -3.05 -12.17 0.07
C SER A 36 -3.79 -13.51 0.24
N LEU A 37 -5.10 -13.48 0.45
CA LEU A 37 -5.89 -14.69 0.74
C LEU A 37 -6.52 -15.29 -0.51
N PHE A 38 -6.93 -14.47 -1.49
CA PHE A 38 -7.70 -14.94 -2.64
C PHE A 38 -6.89 -14.94 -3.95
N GLU A 39 -5.90 -14.06 -4.12
CA GLU A 39 -5.07 -14.03 -5.34
C GLU A 39 -3.73 -14.76 -5.19
N GLY A 40 -3.36 -15.19 -3.98
CA GLY A 40 -2.07 -15.84 -3.74
C GLY A 40 -0.86 -14.93 -3.97
N ALA A 41 -1.08 -13.61 -4.02
CA ALA A 41 -0.05 -12.60 -4.17
C ALA A 41 0.38 -12.06 -2.80
N ASN A 42 1.53 -11.40 -2.73
CA ASN A 42 1.99 -10.75 -1.52
C ASN A 42 1.39 -9.34 -1.42
N ALA A 43 0.90 -8.98 -0.25
CA ALA A 43 0.50 -7.61 0.06
C ALA A 43 1.23 -7.10 1.30
N VAL A 44 1.74 -5.87 1.21
CA VAL A 44 2.29 -5.14 2.36
C VAL A 44 1.54 -3.84 2.51
N MET A 45 1.09 -3.58 3.74
CA MET A 45 0.36 -2.38 4.10
C MET A 45 1.18 -1.57 5.09
N THR A 46 1.34 -0.27 4.81
CA THR A 46 1.90 0.72 5.73
C THR A 46 0.85 1.77 6.02
N GLN A 47 0.63 2.08 7.30
CA GLN A 47 -0.27 3.15 7.72
C GLN A 47 0.53 4.34 8.21
N SER A 48 0.14 5.53 7.81
CA SER A 48 0.69 6.80 8.28
C SER A 48 -0.46 7.59 8.90
N TYR A 49 -0.37 7.90 10.18
CA TYR A 49 -1.33 8.75 10.87
C TYR A 49 -0.58 9.76 11.72
N GLY A 50 -1.08 10.99 11.75
CA GLY A 50 -0.58 12.00 12.66
C GLY A 50 -1.00 11.71 14.12
N PRO A 51 -0.36 12.36 15.11
CA PRO A 51 -0.72 12.23 16.53
C PRO A 51 -2.15 12.71 16.84
N GLU A 52 -2.85 13.33 15.87
CA GLU A 52 -4.23 13.78 16.02
C GLU A 52 -5.21 12.59 15.97
N ALA A 53 -5.54 12.07 17.16
CA ALA A 53 -6.45 10.94 17.37
C ALA A 53 -7.88 11.09 16.78
N ARG A 54 -8.26 12.29 16.28
CA ARG A 54 -9.54 12.56 15.62
C ARG A 54 -9.36 13.62 14.54
N GLY A 55 -9.70 13.29 13.29
CA GLY A 55 -9.67 14.23 12.16
C GLY A 55 -8.28 14.58 11.62
N GLY A 56 -7.21 13.94 12.10
CA GLY A 56 -5.87 14.07 11.53
C GLY A 56 -5.77 13.50 10.12
N ALA A 57 -4.79 13.97 9.36
CA ALA A 57 -4.44 13.36 8.08
C ALA A 57 -3.98 11.91 8.31
N CYS A 58 -4.66 11.00 7.63
CA CYS A 58 -4.38 9.57 7.68
C CYS A 58 -4.19 9.06 6.26
N SER A 59 -3.12 8.30 6.04
CA SER A 59 -2.89 7.58 4.81
C SER A 59 -2.65 6.10 5.08
N ALA A 60 -3.12 5.26 4.16
CA ALA A 60 -2.81 3.85 4.11
C ALA A 60 -2.20 3.55 2.75
N ASP A 61 -0.94 3.15 2.76
CA ASP A 61 -0.17 2.73 1.60
C ASP A 61 -0.22 1.20 1.51
N VAL A 62 -0.61 0.67 0.37
CA VAL A 62 -0.69 -0.77 0.09
C VAL A 62 0.14 -1.08 -1.13
N VAL A 63 1.10 -1.99 -0.99
CA VAL A 63 1.93 -2.52 -2.07
C VAL A 63 1.53 -3.96 -2.31
N LEU A 64 1.07 -4.25 -3.52
CA LEU A 64 0.64 -5.57 -3.97
C LEU A 64 1.67 -6.08 -4.98
N SER A 65 2.04 -7.35 -4.92
CA SER A 65 2.94 -7.96 -5.89
C SER A 65 2.69 -9.47 -5.96
N PRO A 66 2.59 -10.09 -7.15
CA PRO A 66 2.53 -11.55 -7.27
C PRO A 66 3.84 -12.21 -6.83
N GLY A 67 4.94 -11.46 -6.79
CA GLY A 67 6.25 -11.91 -6.33
C GLY A 67 6.64 -11.37 -4.96
N ARG A 68 7.91 -11.55 -4.58
CA ARG A 68 8.45 -11.04 -3.33
C ARG A 68 8.43 -9.51 -3.30
N ILE A 69 8.10 -8.93 -2.15
CA ILE A 69 8.12 -7.48 -1.93
C ILE A 69 9.43 -7.12 -1.21
N ASP A 70 10.34 -6.46 -1.92
CA ASP A 70 11.63 -6.02 -1.35
C ASP A 70 11.53 -4.67 -0.63
N TYR A 71 10.54 -3.84 -0.97
CA TYR A 71 10.33 -2.51 -0.37
C TYR A 71 8.87 -2.29 0.04
N PRO A 72 8.58 -2.07 1.33
CA PRO A 72 7.22 -2.04 1.87
C PRO A 72 6.51 -0.68 1.73
N LYS A 73 7.21 0.37 1.28
CA LYS A 73 6.68 1.72 1.15
C LYS A 73 6.27 2.02 -0.29
N VAL A 74 5.21 2.80 -0.45
CA VAL A 74 4.77 3.35 -1.74
C VAL A 74 5.68 4.51 -2.12
N THR A 75 6.47 4.32 -3.17
CA THR A 75 7.36 5.35 -3.73
C THR A 75 6.64 6.18 -4.78
N SER A 76 5.83 5.54 -5.62
CA SER A 76 5.03 6.17 -6.67
C SER A 76 3.69 5.45 -6.77
N PRO A 77 2.60 6.02 -6.24
CA PRO A 77 1.30 5.35 -6.27
C PRO A 77 0.80 5.25 -7.72
N ASP A 78 0.43 4.03 -8.13
CA ASP A 78 -0.31 3.78 -9.36
C ASP A 78 -1.77 4.20 -9.19
N ILE A 79 -2.30 4.05 -7.98
CA ILE A 79 -3.66 4.41 -7.61
C ILE A 79 -3.61 5.32 -6.38
N LEU A 80 -4.20 6.51 -6.50
CA LEU A 80 -4.40 7.46 -5.40
C LEU A 80 -5.90 7.66 -5.20
N VAL A 81 -6.36 7.41 -3.97
CA VAL A 81 -7.75 7.59 -3.54
C VAL A 81 -7.80 8.61 -2.41
#